data_AF-A0A2G9YT98-F1
#
_entry.id   AF-A0A2G9YT98-F1
#
_cell.length_a   1.000
_cell.length_b   1.000
_cell.length_c   1.000
_cell.angle_alpha   90.00
_cell.angle_beta   90.00
_cell.angle_gamma   90.00
#
_symmetry.space_group_name_H-M   'P 1'
#
loop_
_entity.id
_entity.type
_entity.pdbx_description
1 polymer ?
#
loop_
_entity_poly.entity_id
_entity_poly.type
_entity_poly.pdbx_seq_one_letter_code
_entity_poly.pdbx_strand_id
1 'polypeptide(L)'
;MDLKQEFRKLKGYYQENDFDKIFSHELGMYLLKMRSISRSNILRELAKRLKIDTSGVSGRDLFEFMFCKNIVNEEIDDFIKQIYDRERKERIKNEDYLYSQLYKLKVFDWGGFYQNAVEQTIVNNYIKKIQDYEQLCDSIENDINPRLRGYILCSWYNHWTSILIEDMFKDHPYLLPAVGLIKKVDFFWNDFPFDLKVTYFPEGYMQLKRIELNLSPELTELKRFARQHEIPYDGNANNKDVFSELLTRISEDTSKEAKEFIKSFHRIREEIIRNTIKNPQELIRWFYEEQGIRRFDAANRFFLVLIDLKNMEDSWKLKRNKKLLHGKIKDFLDNNMDMDFEKLKISFDWQDRTYTTYATILFIIKE
;
A
#
# COMPACT_ATOMS: atom_id res chain seq x y z
N MET A 1 -33.87 -18.13 6.44
CA MET A 1 -33.26 -16.88 5.95
C MET A 1 -33.62 -16.71 4.49
N ASP A 2 -34.18 -15.56 4.09
CA ASP A 2 -34.42 -15.24 2.67
C ASP A 2 -33.11 -14.76 2.04
N LEU A 3 -32.41 -15.65 1.34
CA LEU A 3 -31.11 -15.37 0.73
C LEU A 3 -31.16 -14.24 -0.31
N LYS A 4 -32.31 -14.05 -0.96
CA LYS A 4 -32.48 -13.00 -1.98
C LYS A 4 -32.54 -11.63 -1.32
N GLN A 5 -33.27 -11.54 -0.20
CA GLN A 5 -33.31 -10.33 0.61
C GLN A 5 -31.93 -10.01 1.20
N GLU A 6 -31.25 -11.01 1.77
CA GLU A 6 -29.91 -10.83 2.33
C GLU A 6 -28.88 -10.40 1.27
N PHE A 7 -28.90 -11.00 0.08
CA PHE A 7 -28.05 -10.59 -1.02
C PHE A 7 -28.25 -9.11 -1.37
N ARG A 8 -29.50 -8.66 -1.49
CA ARG A 8 -29.82 -7.26 -1.84
C ARG A 8 -29.35 -6.28 -0.78
N LYS A 9 -29.52 -6.62 0.49
CA LYS A 9 -29.03 -5.85 1.63
C LYS A 9 -27.50 -5.72 1.61
N LEU A 10 -26.80 -6.86 1.51
CA LEU A 10 -25.34 -6.90 1.43
C LEU A 10 -24.78 -6.19 0.20
N LYS A 11 -25.45 -6.32 -0.95
CA LYS A 11 -25.11 -5.59 -2.17
C LYS A 11 -25.26 -4.08 -1.98
N GLY A 12 -26.29 -3.64 -1.26
CA GLY A 12 -26.49 -2.23 -0.87
C GLY A 12 -25.30 -1.72 -0.05
N TYR A 13 -24.94 -2.42 1.03
CA TYR A 13 -23.76 -2.07 1.85
C TYR A 13 -22.48 -1.97 1.02
N TYR A 14 -22.26 -2.90 0.08
CA TYR A 14 -21.08 -2.88 -0.78
C TYR A 14 -21.06 -1.67 -1.74
N GLN A 15 -22.23 -1.27 -2.24
CA GLN A 15 -22.38 -0.10 -3.11
C GLN A 15 -22.15 1.20 -2.33
N GLU A 16 -22.65 1.27 -1.11
CA GLU A 16 -22.54 2.40 -0.18
C GLU A 16 -21.18 2.49 0.53
N ASN A 17 -20.28 1.52 0.30
CA ASN A 17 -18.96 1.41 0.93
C ASN A 17 -19.00 1.15 2.45
N ASP A 18 -20.10 0.58 2.95
CA ASP A 18 -20.36 0.25 4.35
C ASP A 18 -19.86 -1.18 4.67
N PHE A 19 -18.53 -1.33 4.66
CA PHE A 19 -17.88 -2.62 4.84
C PHE A 19 -17.98 -3.16 6.26
N ASP A 20 -18.10 -2.29 7.27
CA ASP A 20 -18.26 -2.69 8.67
C ASP A 20 -19.51 -3.56 8.84
N LYS A 21 -20.62 -3.19 8.17
CA LYS A 21 -21.85 -4.00 8.14
C LYS A 21 -21.71 -5.29 7.35
N ILE A 22 -20.83 -5.36 6.34
CA ILE A 22 -20.56 -6.59 5.61
C ILE A 22 -19.74 -7.54 6.49
N PHE A 23 -18.66 -7.05 7.10
CA PHE A 23 -17.75 -7.86 7.91
C PHE A 23 -18.43 -8.44 9.16
N SER A 24 -19.41 -7.75 9.72
CA SER A 24 -20.22 -8.21 10.85
C SER A 24 -21.41 -9.11 10.48
N HIS A 25 -21.68 -9.30 9.18
CA HIS A 25 -22.81 -10.10 8.72
C HIS A 25 -22.44 -11.58 8.53
N GLU A 26 -23.33 -12.49 8.91
CA GLU A 26 -23.10 -13.95 8.78
C GLU A 26 -22.81 -14.40 7.34
N LEU A 27 -23.49 -13.80 6.35
CA LEU A 27 -23.25 -14.02 4.91
C LEU A 27 -22.24 -13.05 4.27
N GLY A 28 -21.59 -12.20 5.07
CA GLY A 28 -20.65 -11.19 4.59
C GLY A 28 -19.46 -11.78 3.87
N MET A 29 -18.79 -12.76 4.50
CA MET A 29 -17.66 -13.45 3.88
C MET A 29 -18.06 -14.23 2.64
N TYR A 30 -19.21 -14.90 2.69
CA TYR A 30 -19.78 -15.59 1.54
C TYR A 30 -20.01 -14.65 0.34
N LEU A 31 -20.56 -13.46 0.59
CA LEU A 31 -20.72 -12.42 -0.43
C LEU A 31 -19.38 -12.01 -1.01
N LEU A 32 -18.38 -11.72 -0.18
CA LEU A 32 -17.06 -11.26 -0.64
C LEU A 32 -16.34 -12.33 -1.46
N LYS A 33 -16.32 -13.58 -1.01
CA LYS A 33 -15.76 -14.71 -1.77
C LYS A 33 -16.47 -14.87 -3.12
N MET A 34 -17.80 -14.89 -3.14
CA MET A 34 -18.57 -14.96 -4.39
C MET A 34 -18.37 -13.70 -5.28
N ARG A 35 -18.15 -12.53 -4.68
CA ARG A 35 -17.86 -11.29 -5.40
C ARG A 35 -16.53 -11.39 -6.15
N SER A 36 -15.52 -12.05 -5.59
CA SER A 36 -14.21 -12.28 -6.23
C SER A 36 -14.34 -13.00 -7.58
N ILE A 37 -15.35 -13.86 -7.73
CA ILE A 37 -15.61 -14.66 -8.93
C ILE A 37 -16.86 -14.21 -9.70
N SER A 38 -17.39 -13.00 -9.41
CA SER A 38 -18.68 -12.53 -9.94
C SER A 38 -18.73 -12.19 -11.44
N ARG A 39 -17.61 -12.33 -12.16
CA ARG A 39 -17.57 -12.19 -13.64
C ARG A 39 -18.44 -13.29 -14.26
N SER A 40 -19.32 -12.93 -15.21
CA SER A 40 -20.34 -13.85 -15.73
C SER A 40 -19.79 -15.16 -16.30
N ASN A 41 -18.65 -15.12 -16.99
CA ASN A 41 -17.98 -16.31 -17.51
C ASN A 41 -17.49 -17.24 -16.39
N ILE A 42 -16.93 -16.68 -15.31
CA ILE A 42 -16.42 -17.43 -14.16
C ILE A 42 -17.58 -18.03 -13.35
N LEU A 43 -18.64 -17.27 -13.09
CA LEU A 43 -19.83 -17.80 -12.42
C LEU A 43 -20.48 -18.95 -13.18
N ARG A 44 -20.50 -18.88 -14.52
CA ARG A 44 -20.99 -20.00 -15.36
C ARG A 44 -20.06 -21.22 -15.31
N GLU A 45 -18.75 -21.01 -15.21
CA GLU A 45 -17.77 -22.09 -15.01
C GLU A 45 -18.00 -22.79 -13.66
N LEU A 46 -18.22 -22.02 -12.58
CA LEU A 46 -18.60 -22.57 -11.28
C LEU A 46 -19.93 -23.34 -11.34
N ALA A 47 -20.96 -22.75 -11.97
CA ALA A 47 -22.26 -23.39 -12.14
C ALA A 47 -22.13 -24.74 -12.86
N LYS A 48 -21.32 -24.79 -13.92
CA LYS A 48 -21.05 -26.03 -14.66
C LYS A 48 -20.35 -27.07 -13.80
N ARG A 49 -19.33 -26.68 -13.01
CA ARG A 49 -18.64 -27.56 -12.04
C ARG A 49 -19.63 -28.18 -11.05
N LEU A 50 -20.56 -27.38 -10.54
CA LEU A 50 -21.55 -27.78 -9.55
C LEU A 50 -22.86 -28.36 -10.16
N LYS A 51 -22.92 -28.53 -11.49
CA LYS A 51 -24.11 -29.01 -12.22
C LYS A 51 -25.38 -28.16 -11.95
N ILE A 52 -25.21 -26.85 -11.77
CA ILE A 52 -26.29 -25.87 -11.62
C ILE A 52 -26.67 -25.34 -13.01
N ASP A 53 -27.93 -25.51 -13.40
CA ASP A 53 -28.43 -24.94 -14.66
C ASP A 53 -28.54 -23.41 -14.58
N THR A 54 -27.92 -22.73 -15.55
CA THR A 54 -27.93 -21.27 -15.69
C THR A 54 -28.39 -20.82 -17.09
N SER A 55 -28.93 -21.74 -17.90
CA SER A 55 -29.34 -21.50 -19.30
C SER A 55 -30.40 -20.40 -19.43
N GLY A 56 -31.34 -20.33 -18.48
CA GLY A 56 -32.38 -19.29 -18.41
C GLY A 56 -32.01 -18.04 -17.59
N VAL A 57 -30.78 -17.94 -17.06
CA VAL A 57 -30.39 -16.86 -16.15
C VAL A 57 -29.59 -15.79 -16.89
N SER A 58 -30.10 -14.56 -16.86
CA SER A 58 -29.45 -13.40 -17.47
C SER A 58 -28.12 -13.10 -16.77
N GLY A 59 -27.15 -12.50 -17.49
CA GLY A 59 -25.87 -12.12 -16.88
C GLY A 59 -26.01 -11.11 -15.73
N ARG A 60 -27.06 -10.28 -15.73
CA ARG A 60 -27.33 -9.30 -14.65
C ARG A 60 -27.82 -9.96 -13.37
N ASP A 61 -28.57 -11.04 -13.50
CA ASP A 61 -29.17 -11.76 -12.36
C ASP A 61 -28.30 -12.93 -11.88
N LEU A 62 -27.29 -13.32 -12.66
CA LEU A 62 -26.46 -14.49 -12.40
C LEU A 62 -25.77 -14.44 -11.03
N PHE A 63 -25.28 -13.28 -10.60
CA PHE A 63 -24.63 -13.17 -9.29
C PHE A 63 -25.61 -13.39 -8.13
N GLU A 64 -26.79 -12.75 -8.18
CA GLU A 64 -27.86 -12.97 -7.20
C GLU A 64 -28.33 -14.42 -7.19
N PHE A 65 -28.54 -15.00 -8.39
CA PHE A 65 -28.95 -16.38 -8.56
C PHE A 65 -27.95 -17.36 -7.94
N MET A 66 -26.67 -17.21 -8.27
CA MET A 66 -25.61 -18.09 -7.77
C MET A 66 -25.39 -17.94 -6.26
N PHE A 67 -25.49 -16.72 -5.73
CA PHE A 67 -25.46 -16.48 -4.29
C PHE A 67 -26.61 -17.21 -3.58
N CYS A 68 -27.82 -17.16 -4.14
CA CYS A 68 -28.99 -17.83 -3.56
C CYS A 68 -28.93 -19.37 -3.64
N LYS A 69 -27.94 -19.95 -4.32
CA LYS A 69 -27.69 -21.41 -4.29
C LYS A 69 -27.03 -21.87 -2.99
N ASN A 70 -26.57 -20.93 -2.14
CA ASN A 70 -25.96 -21.22 -0.85
C ASN A 70 -24.87 -22.31 -0.95
N ILE A 71 -23.98 -22.10 -1.91
CA ILE A 71 -22.89 -23.02 -2.22
C ILE A 71 -22.00 -23.16 -0.98
N VAL A 72 -21.56 -24.37 -0.69
CA VAL A 72 -20.65 -24.67 0.42
C VAL A 72 -19.34 -23.87 0.26
N ASN A 73 -18.83 -23.27 1.34
CA ASN A 73 -17.68 -22.36 1.29
C ASN A 73 -16.43 -23.04 0.72
N GLU A 74 -16.20 -24.30 1.08
CA GLU A 74 -15.06 -25.10 0.61
C GLU A 74 -15.05 -25.23 -0.91
N GLU A 75 -16.21 -25.39 -1.56
CA GLU A 75 -16.31 -25.45 -3.03
C GLU A 75 -15.98 -24.10 -3.69
N ILE A 76 -16.34 -22.99 -3.04
CA ILE A 76 -16.00 -21.65 -3.51
C ILE A 76 -14.51 -21.42 -3.36
N ASP A 77 -13.93 -21.77 -2.22
CA ASP A 77 -12.51 -21.57 -1.93
C ASP A 77 -11.63 -22.38 -2.89
N ASP A 78 -11.97 -23.66 -3.10
CA ASP A 78 -11.29 -24.52 -4.05
C ASP A 78 -11.40 -23.99 -5.49
N PHE A 79 -12.57 -23.47 -5.86
CA PHE A 79 -12.76 -22.86 -7.17
C PHE A 79 -11.97 -21.55 -7.32
N ILE A 80 -11.95 -20.69 -6.30
CA ILE A 80 -11.14 -19.47 -6.27
C ILE A 80 -9.65 -19.81 -6.47
N LYS A 81 -9.13 -20.78 -5.70
CA LYS A 81 -7.74 -21.26 -5.84
C LYS A 81 -7.46 -21.76 -7.25
N GLN A 82 -8.37 -22.54 -7.84
CA GLN A 82 -8.23 -23.05 -9.21
C GLN A 82 -8.14 -21.91 -10.24
N ILE A 83 -8.97 -20.86 -10.13
CA ILE A 83 -8.90 -19.72 -11.05
C ILE A 83 -7.61 -18.93 -10.82
N TYR A 84 -7.23 -18.69 -9.56
CA TYR A 84 -5.99 -18.01 -9.23
C TYR A 84 -4.78 -18.73 -9.83
N ASP A 85 -4.64 -20.04 -9.62
CA ASP A 85 -3.54 -20.85 -10.15
C ASP A 85 -3.44 -20.77 -11.67
N ARG A 86 -4.59 -20.77 -12.36
CA ARG A 86 -4.66 -20.61 -13.82
C ARG A 86 -4.13 -19.24 -14.26
N GLU A 87 -4.56 -18.16 -13.61
CA GLU A 87 -4.11 -16.80 -13.94
C GLU A 87 -2.64 -16.55 -13.52
N ARG A 88 -2.23 -17.08 -12.36
CA ARG A 88 -0.88 -16.95 -11.80
C ARG A 88 0.17 -17.65 -12.65
N LYS A 89 -0.15 -18.81 -13.25
CA LYS A 89 0.74 -19.50 -14.22
C LYS A 89 1.14 -18.62 -15.40
N GLU A 90 0.24 -17.76 -15.89
CA GLU A 90 0.58 -16.83 -16.97
C GLU A 90 1.42 -15.65 -16.46
N ARG A 91 1.13 -15.13 -15.26
CA ARG A 91 1.91 -14.03 -14.65
C ARG A 91 3.36 -14.43 -14.35
N ILE A 92 3.59 -15.65 -13.84
CA ILE A 92 4.95 -16.17 -13.57
C ILE A 92 5.84 -16.13 -14.81
N LYS A 93 5.30 -16.44 -15.99
CA LYS A 93 6.08 -16.45 -17.26
C LYS A 93 6.67 -15.08 -17.60
N ASN A 94 6.01 -13.98 -17.21
CA ASN A 94 6.46 -12.61 -17.47
C ASN A 94 7.21 -11.97 -16.28
N GLU A 95 7.31 -12.69 -15.16
CA GLU A 95 7.76 -12.13 -13.89
C GLU A 95 9.22 -11.66 -13.95
N ASP A 96 10.13 -12.47 -14.49
CA ASP A 96 11.55 -12.13 -14.61
C ASP A 96 11.79 -10.92 -15.53
N TYR A 97 11.03 -10.83 -16.63
CA TYR A 97 11.05 -9.66 -17.51
C TYR A 97 10.63 -8.40 -16.75
N LEU A 98 9.55 -8.47 -15.97
CA LEU A 98 9.04 -7.35 -15.20
C LEU A 98 10.05 -6.89 -14.14
N TYR A 99 10.65 -7.81 -13.38
CA TYR A 99 11.72 -7.46 -12.46
C TYR A 99 12.88 -6.75 -13.18
N SER A 100 13.33 -7.28 -14.32
CA SER A 100 14.36 -6.63 -15.13
C SER A 100 13.98 -5.19 -15.49
N GLN A 101 12.71 -4.91 -15.85
CA GLN A 101 12.25 -3.54 -16.10
C GLN A 101 12.26 -2.69 -14.82
N LEU A 102 11.81 -3.22 -13.68
CA LEU A 102 11.79 -2.50 -12.41
C LEU A 102 13.19 -2.08 -11.92
N TYR A 103 14.25 -2.84 -12.26
CA TYR A 103 15.63 -2.47 -11.95
C TYR A 103 16.19 -1.31 -12.80
N LYS A 104 15.50 -0.94 -13.90
CA LYS A 104 15.86 0.22 -14.74
C LYS A 104 15.54 1.55 -14.06
N LEU A 105 14.54 1.60 -13.18
CA LEU A 105 14.24 2.81 -12.41
C LEU A 105 15.37 3.13 -11.42
N LYS A 106 15.99 4.30 -11.56
CA LYS A 106 17.12 4.74 -10.71
C LYS A 106 16.72 5.80 -9.69
N VAL A 107 15.78 6.67 -10.05
CA VAL A 107 15.27 7.76 -9.22
C VAL A 107 13.79 7.54 -8.96
N PHE A 108 13.36 7.69 -7.71
CA PHE A 108 11.97 7.59 -7.31
C PHE A 108 11.48 8.96 -6.83
N ASP A 109 10.88 9.71 -7.76
CA ASP A 109 10.34 11.02 -7.49
C ASP A 109 8.98 11.23 -8.17
N TRP A 110 8.03 11.78 -7.40
CA TRP A 110 6.65 11.97 -7.82
C TRP A 110 6.42 13.25 -8.62
N GLY A 111 7.47 14.03 -8.92
CA GLY A 111 7.35 15.28 -9.67
C GLY A 111 6.58 16.38 -8.94
N GLY A 112 6.48 16.30 -7.61
CA GLY A 112 5.75 17.27 -6.79
C GLY A 112 4.22 17.25 -6.93
N PHE A 113 3.63 16.25 -7.59
CA PHE A 113 2.18 16.08 -7.63
C PHE A 113 1.69 15.44 -6.32
N TYR A 114 1.13 16.25 -5.42
CA TYR A 114 0.58 15.74 -4.16
C TYR A 114 -0.81 15.11 -4.37
N GLN A 115 -1.07 13.98 -3.70
CA GLN A 115 -2.38 13.29 -3.65
C GLN A 115 -3.03 12.94 -5.01
N ASN A 116 -2.25 12.62 -6.05
CA ASN A 116 -2.75 12.32 -7.41
C ASN A 116 -3.56 13.46 -8.03
N ALA A 117 -3.34 14.70 -7.61
CA ALA A 117 -4.06 15.86 -8.12
C ALA A 117 -3.35 16.50 -9.32
N VAL A 118 -2.90 15.70 -10.29
CA VAL A 118 -2.09 16.16 -11.44
C VAL A 118 -2.78 17.29 -12.20
N GLU A 119 -4.03 17.07 -12.60
CA GLU A 119 -4.86 18.06 -13.29
C GLU A 119 -5.00 19.35 -12.47
N GLN A 120 -5.34 19.23 -11.19
CA GLN A 120 -5.53 20.38 -10.31
C GLN A 120 -4.25 21.21 -10.16
N THR A 121 -3.11 20.56 -10.03
CA THR A 121 -1.79 21.20 -9.99
C THR A 121 -1.50 21.94 -11.29
N ILE A 122 -1.75 21.32 -12.44
CA ILE A 122 -1.55 21.95 -13.76
C ILE A 122 -2.44 23.19 -13.90
N VAL A 123 -3.73 23.06 -13.58
CA VAL A 123 -4.70 24.16 -13.67
C VAL A 123 -4.31 25.34 -12.77
N ASN A 124 -3.98 25.07 -11.52
CA ASN A 124 -3.75 26.13 -10.53
C ASN A 124 -2.38 26.80 -10.66
N ASN A 125 -1.36 26.09 -11.12
CA ASN A 125 0.00 26.63 -11.17
C ASN A 125 0.37 27.20 -12.54
N TYR A 126 -0.22 26.72 -13.63
CA TYR A 126 0.16 27.13 -14.98
C TYR A 126 -1.01 27.82 -15.67
N ILE A 127 -2.13 27.12 -15.91
CA ILE A 127 -3.26 27.63 -16.74
C ILE A 127 -3.84 28.94 -16.20
N LYS A 128 -4.06 29.03 -14.88
CA LYS A 128 -4.67 30.24 -14.27
C LYS A 128 -3.68 31.36 -14.01
N LYS A 129 -2.36 31.12 -14.12
CA LYS A 129 -1.31 32.06 -13.69
C LYS A 129 -0.47 32.59 -14.84
N ILE A 130 -0.26 31.80 -15.88
CA ILE A 130 0.58 32.15 -17.02
C ILE A 130 -0.32 32.63 -18.15
N GLN A 131 -0.21 33.93 -18.49
CA GLN A 131 -0.93 34.52 -19.61
C GLN A 131 -0.10 34.54 -20.89
N ASP A 132 1.22 34.64 -20.76
CA ASP A 132 2.14 34.68 -21.89
C ASP A 132 2.30 33.28 -22.52
N TYR A 133 2.10 33.21 -23.83
CA TYR A 133 2.09 31.94 -24.57
C TYR A 133 3.47 31.28 -24.60
N GLU A 134 4.54 32.05 -24.83
CA GLU A 134 5.90 31.51 -24.91
C GLU A 134 6.38 31.03 -23.53
N GLN A 135 6.05 31.77 -22.47
CA GLN A 135 6.28 31.33 -21.09
C GLN A 135 5.55 30.03 -20.77
N LEU A 136 4.31 29.87 -21.26
CA LEU A 136 3.56 28.63 -21.06
C LEU A 136 4.23 27.46 -21.79
N CYS A 137 4.65 27.66 -23.04
CA CYS A 137 5.41 26.67 -23.81
C CYS A 137 6.72 26.28 -23.11
N ASP A 138 7.48 27.25 -22.61
CA ASP A 138 8.70 27.02 -21.85
C ASP A 138 8.43 26.21 -20.56
N SER A 139 7.38 26.57 -19.82
CA SER A 139 6.97 25.87 -18.60
C SER A 139 6.54 24.42 -18.87
N ILE A 140 5.92 24.16 -20.03
CA ILE A 140 5.56 22.80 -20.44
C ILE A 140 6.81 21.94 -20.59
N GLU A 141 7.81 22.42 -21.32
CA GLU A 141 9.02 21.66 -21.61
C GLU A 141 9.94 21.52 -20.39
N ASN A 142 10.13 22.60 -19.64
CA ASN A 142 11.19 22.67 -18.63
C ASN A 142 10.73 22.39 -17.20
N ASP A 143 9.41 22.39 -16.93
CA ASP A 143 8.87 22.13 -15.58
C ASP A 143 7.79 21.02 -15.59
N ILE A 144 6.75 21.13 -16.41
CA ILE A 144 5.64 20.15 -16.44
C ILE A 144 6.12 18.78 -16.94
N ASN A 145 6.83 18.73 -18.08
CA ASN A 145 7.29 17.47 -18.69
C ASN A 145 8.19 16.64 -17.75
N PRO A 146 9.23 17.21 -17.10
CA PRO A 146 10.03 16.50 -16.11
C PRO A 146 9.21 15.95 -14.94
N ARG A 147 8.28 16.75 -14.40
CA ARG A 147 7.40 16.33 -13.29
C ARG A 147 6.47 15.19 -13.70
N LEU A 148 5.83 15.30 -14.86
CA LEU A 148 4.94 14.27 -15.39
C LEU A 148 5.70 12.98 -15.63
N ARG A 149 6.92 13.06 -16.18
CA ARG A 149 7.80 11.90 -16.34
C ARG A 149 8.05 11.20 -14.99
N GLY A 150 8.39 11.95 -13.95
CA GLY A 150 8.57 11.41 -12.60
C GLY A 150 7.30 10.71 -12.09
N TYR A 151 6.15 11.38 -12.17
CA TYR A 151 4.86 10.81 -11.77
C TYR A 151 4.51 9.52 -12.52
N ILE A 152 4.67 9.48 -13.85
CA ILE A 152 4.36 8.31 -14.67
C ILE A 152 5.25 7.14 -14.27
N LEU A 153 6.57 7.36 -14.15
CA LEU A 153 7.53 6.32 -13.79
C LEU A 153 7.28 5.77 -12.38
N CYS A 154 7.00 6.63 -11.40
CA CYS A 154 6.67 6.21 -10.04
C CYS A 154 5.33 5.48 -9.96
N SER A 155 4.31 5.95 -10.69
CA SER A 155 3.00 5.30 -10.75
C SER A 155 3.11 3.91 -11.37
N TRP A 156 3.83 3.79 -12.49
CA TRP A 156 4.13 2.51 -13.14
C TRP A 156 4.89 1.56 -12.20
N TYR A 157 5.94 2.05 -11.54
CA TYR A 157 6.73 1.24 -10.61
C TYR A 157 5.88 0.73 -9.44
N ASN A 158 5.08 1.61 -8.82
CA ASN A 158 4.20 1.21 -7.71
C ASN A 158 3.13 0.23 -8.14
N HIS A 159 2.53 0.41 -9.31
CA HIS A 159 1.52 -0.50 -9.83
C HIS A 159 2.07 -1.93 -9.96
N TRP A 160 3.18 -2.08 -10.68
CA TRP A 160 3.76 -3.39 -10.95
C TRP A 160 4.38 -4.05 -9.72
N THR A 161 5.02 -3.28 -8.85
CA THR A 161 5.53 -3.84 -7.59
C THR A 161 4.40 -4.25 -6.65
N SER A 162 3.26 -3.54 -6.63
CA SER A 162 2.11 -3.94 -5.82
C SER A 162 1.55 -5.28 -6.29
N ILE A 163 1.36 -5.47 -7.60
CA ILE A 163 0.93 -6.75 -8.17
C ILE A 163 1.88 -7.89 -7.79
N LEU A 164 3.20 -7.66 -7.93
CA LEU A 164 4.20 -8.69 -7.62
C LEU A 164 4.23 -9.06 -6.14
N ILE A 165 4.09 -8.07 -5.25
CA ILE A 165 4.08 -8.30 -3.80
C ILE A 165 2.77 -8.99 -3.39
N GLU A 166 1.64 -8.56 -3.94
CA GLU A 166 0.34 -9.20 -3.73
C GLU A 166 0.33 -10.67 -4.18
N ASP A 167 0.91 -10.98 -5.34
CA ASP A 167 1.13 -12.37 -5.79
C ASP A 167 1.95 -13.16 -4.75
N MET A 168 2.96 -12.58 -4.09
CA MET A 168 3.72 -13.29 -3.05
C MET A 168 2.89 -13.65 -1.82
N PHE A 169 1.93 -12.82 -1.43
CA PHE A 169 0.96 -13.16 -0.39
C PHE A 169 0.02 -14.25 -0.89
N LYS A 170 -0.58 -14.05 -2.06
CA LYS A 170 -1.59 -14.95 -2.64
C LYS A 170 -1.04 -16.33 -3.01
N ASP A 171 0.27 -16.46 -3.24
CA ASP A 171 0.96 -17.72 -3.45
C ASP A 171 1.09 -18.55 -2.14
N HIS A 172 0.78 -17.98 -0.97
CA HIS A 172 0.86 -18.68 0.31
C HIS A 172 -0.32 -19.63 0.52
N PRO A 173 -0.11 -20.92 0.86
CA PRO A 173 -1.20 -21.92 0.94
C PRO A 173 -2.32 -21.62 1.95
N TYR A 174 -2.01 -20.86 3.00
CA TYR A 174 -2.96 -20.47 4.05
C TYR A 174 -3.79 -19.22 3.70
N LEU A 175 -3.50 -18.57 2.58
CA LEU A 175 -4.27 -17.43 2.11
C LEU A 175 -5.20 -17.86 0.97
N LEU A 176 -6.41 -17.32 0.99
CA LEU A 176 -7.34 -17.42 -0.12
C LEU A 176 -7.25 -16.13 -0.95
N PRO A 177 -6.85 -16.18 -2.22
CA PRO A 177 -6.70 -14.97 -3.04
C PRO A 177 -8.04 -14.37 -3.47
N ALA A 178 -8.16 -13.04 -3.53
CA ALA A 178 -9.19 -12.40 -4.34
C ALA A 178 -8.77 -12.45 -5.82
N VAL A 179 -9.53 -13.17 -6.65
CA VAL A 179 -9.24 -13.35 -8.08
C VAL A 179 -9.83 -12.23 -8.95
N GLY A 180 -10.89 -11.59 -8.48
CA GLY A 180 -11.47 -10.40 -9.08
C GLY A 180 -11.24 -9.19 -8.21
N LEU A 181 -11.33 -7.99 -8.80
CA LEU A 181 -11.25 -6.76 -8.04
C LEU A 181 -12.42 -6.67 -7.06
N ILE A 182 -12.10 -6.76 -5.77
CA ILE A 182 -13.01 -6.50 -4.67
C ILE A 182 -12.50 -5.23 -3.99
N LYS A 183 -13.40 -4.30 -3.69
CA LYS A 183 -13.01 -3.11 -2.92
C LYS A 183 -12.53 -3.59 -1.54
N LYS A 184 -11.38 -3.08 -1.09
CA LYS A 184 -10.84 -3.27 0.28
C LYS A 184 -10.48 -4.71 0.64
N VAL A 185 -10.31 -5.60 -0.34
CA VAL A 185 -9.99 -7.01 -0.10
C VAL A 185 -9.08 -7.53 -1.22
N ASP A 186 -7.84 -7.83 -0.86
CA ASP A 186 -6.87 -8.48 -1.75
C ASP A 186 -6.79 -9.98 -1.49
N PHE A 187 -6.92 -10.42 -0.24
CA PHE A 187 -6.93 -11.84 0.13
C PHE A 187 -7.70 -12.06 1.44
N PHE A 188 -7.99 -13.32 1.73
CA PHE A 188 -8.55 -13.77 3.00
C PHE A 188 -7.53 -14.63 3.73
N TRP A 189 -7.31 -14.34 5.01
CA TRP A 189 -6.49 -15.12 5.92
C TRP A 189 -7.39 -15.75 6.97
N ASN A 190 -7.54 -17.08 6.98
CA ASN A 190 -8.48 -17.80 7.85
C ASN A 190 -9.90 -17.19 7.82
N ASP A 191 -10.46 -17.02 6.62
CA ASP A 191 -11.78 -16.40 6.38
C ASP A 191 -11.91 -14.94 6.84
N PHE A 192 -10.80 -14.27 7.12
CA PHE A 192 -10.77 -12.86 7.45
C PHE A 192 -10.19 -12.02 6.30
N PRO A 193 -10.87 -10.99 5.78
CA PRO A 193 -10.44 -10.25 4.60
C PRO A 193 -9.42 -9.16 4.95
N PHE A 194 -8.39 -8.99 4.12
CA PHE A 194 -7.41 -7.90 4.23
C PHE A 194 -7.18 -7.19 2.90
N ASP A 195 -7.00 -5.88 2.99
CA ASP A 195 -6.40 -5.00 1.98
C ASP A 195 -4.88 -4.88 2.26
N LEU A 196 -4.05 -5.15 1.27
CA LEU A 196 -2.61 -5.10 1.38
C LEU A 196 -2.11 -3.69 1.13
N LYS A 197 -1.47 -3.10 2.14
CA LYS A 197 -0.85 -1.78 2.05
C LYS A 197 0.65 -1.85 2.14
N VAL A 198 1.33 -1.77 0.99
CA VAL A 198 2.80 -1.64 0.94
C VAL A 198 3.21 -0.19 1.11
N THR A 199 4.05 0.09 2.10
CA THR A 199 4.52 1.44 2.47
C THR A 199 5.95 1.43 3.01
N TYR A 200 6.48 2.61 3.33
CA TYR A 200 7.78 2.81 3.99
C TYR A 200 7.58 3.33 5.41
N PHE A 201 8.66 3.37 6.19
CA PHE A 201 8.62 4.05 7.48
C PHE A 201 8.30 5.54 7.28
N PRO A 202 7.20 6.08 7.83
CA PRO A 202 6.76 7.43 7.46
C PRO A 202 7.64 8.53 8.05
N GLU A 203 8.01 9.52 7.23
CA GLU A 203 8.74 10.71 7.67
C GLU A 203 7.97 11.47 8.77
N GLY A 204 6.65 11.62 8.63
CA GLY A 204 5.81 12.29 9.63
C GLY A 204 5.79 11.55 10.97
N TYR A 205 5.78 10.22 10.95
CA TYR A 205 5.87 9.41 12.17
C TYR A 205 7.27 9.48 12.81
N MET A 206 8.34 9.48 11.99
CA MET A 206 9.70 9.72 12.46
C MET A 206 9.80 11.07 13.18
N GLN A 207 9.24 12.13 12.59
CA GLN A 207 9.21 13.45 13.22
C GLN A 207 8.47 13.44 14.56
N LEU A 208 7.32 12.79 14.64
CA LEU A 208 6.53 12.65 15.87
C LEU A 208 7.36 11.97 16.97
N LYS A 209 8.03 10.85 16.67
CA LYS A 209 8.89 10.14 17.63
C LYS A 209 10.12 10.93 18.06
N ARG A 210 10.69 11.74 17.18
CA ARG A 210 11.78 12.65 17.56
C ARG A 210 11.31 13.71 18.56
N ILE A 211 10.12 14.27 18.36
CA ILE A 211 9.54 15.26 19.29
C ILE A 211 9.32 14.64 20.69
N GLU A 212 8.80 13.41 20.76
CA GLU A 212 8.64 12.68 22.03
C GLU A 212 9.97 12.47 22.76
N LEU A 213 11.07 12.32 22.02
CA LEU A 213 12.44 12.22 22.54
C LEU A 213 13.10 13.59 22.81
N ASN A 214 12.34 14.69 22.72
CA ASN A 214 12.84 16.07 22.82
C ASN A 214 13.95 16.41 21.80
N LEU A 215 13.92 15.77 20.63
CA LEU A 215 14.83 16.02 19.52
C LEU A 215 14.19 16.96 18.50
N SER A 216 15.01 17.77 17.82
CA SER A 216 14.51 18.57 16.70
C SER A 216 14.17 17.71 15.48
N PRO A 217 13.32 18.21 14.55
CA PRO A 217 13.13 17.57 13.25
C PRO A 217 14.46 17.35 12.52
N GLU A 218 14.54 16.28 11.72
CA GLU A 218 15.80 15.86 11.07
C GLU A 218 16.40 16.95 10.19
N LEU A 219 15.59 17.58 9.34
CA LEU A 219 16.04 18.68 8.48
C LEU A 219 16.58 19.86 9.30
N THR A 220 15.98 20.16 10.45
CA THR A 220 16.44 21.24 11.34
C THR A 220 17.79 20.89 11.97
N GLU A 221 17.99 19.64 12.35
CA GLU A 221 19.26 19.14 12.89
C GLU A 221 20.38 19.20 11.83
N LEU A 222 20.12 18.72 10.61
CA LEU A 222 21.04 18.80 9.48
C LEU A 222 21.43 20.25 9.15
N LYS A 223 20.44 21.16 9.04
CA LYS A 223 20.69 22.58 8.78
C LYS A 223 21.52 23.24 9.89
N ARG A 224 21.35 22.83 11.14
CA ARG A 224 22.11 23.37 12.27
C ARG A 224 23.56 22.93 12.20
N PHE A 225 23.80 21.63 11.98
CA PHE A 225 25.14 21.10 11.81
C PHE A 225 25.86 21.80 10.65
N ALA A 226 25.20 21.91 9.50
CA ALA A 226 25.77 22.57 8.33
C ALA A 226 26.17 24.03 8.59
N ARG A 227 25.34 24.80 9.33
CA ARG A 227 25.67 26.17 9.72
C ARG A 227 26.87 26.26 10.67
N GLN A 228 26.98 25.34 11.62
CA GLN A 228 28.07 25.32 12.60
C GLN A 228 29.42 24.94 11.98
N HIS A 229 29.39 24.15 10.91
CA HIS A 229 30.58 23.65 10.22
C HIS A 229 30.79 24.30 8.84
N GLU A 230 30.10 25.41 8.55
CA GLU A 230 30.22 26.18 7.30
C GLU A 230 30.00 25.33 6.03
N ILE A 231 29.15 24.30 6.10
CA ILE A 231 28.79 23.45 4.95
C ILE A 231 27.73 24.18 4.12
N PRO A 232 28.04 24.57 2.87
CA PRO A 232 27.09 25.26 2.01
C PRO A 232 26.02 24.28 1.49
N TYR A 233 24.81 24.79 1.29
CA TYR A 233 23.69 24.09 0.65
C TYR A 233 22.76 25.10 -0.03
N ASP A 234 21.94 24.65 -0.98
CA ASP A 234 20.97 25.51 -1.65
C ASP A 234 19.76 25.79 -0.76
N GLY A 235 19.78 26.92 -0.05
CA GLY A 235 18.66 27.34 0.80
C GLY A 235 17.35 27.66 0.07
N ASN A 236 17.39 27.80 -1.26
CA ASN A 236 16.21 28.11 -2.09
C ASN A 236 15.51 26.85 -2.63
N ALA A 237 16.18 25.70 -2.56
CA ALA A 237 15.59 24.43 -2.97
C ALA A 237 14.45 23.99 -2.04
N ASN A 238 13.62 23.05 -2.50
CA ASN A 238 12.56 22.50 -1.65
C ASN A 238 13.14 21.65 -0.51
N ASN A 239 12.37 21.47 0.56
CA ASN A 239 12.85 20.78 1.77
C ASN A 239 13.40 19.37 1.53
N LYS A 240 12.86 18.61 0.56
CA LYS A 240 13.32 17.26 0.25
C LYS A 240 14.68 17.28 -0.42
N ASP A 241 14.90 18.19 -1.36
CA ASP A 241 16.18 18.36 -2.04
C ASP A 241 17.25 18.88 -1.07
N VAL A 242 16.91 19.86 -0.23
CA VAL A 242 17.81 20.36 0.82
C VAL A 242 18.17 19.26 1.81
N PHE A 243 17.20 18.43 2.20
CA PHE A 243 17.44 17.29 3.08
C PHE A 243 18.44 16.32 2.46
N SER A 244 18.22 15.93 1.21
CA SER A 244 19.10 15.01 0.48
C SER A 244 20.50 15.59 0.31
N GLU A 245 20.63 16.85 -0.10
CA GLU A 245 21.92 17.51 -0.29
C GLU A 245 22.71 17.54 1.02
N LEU A 246 22.07 17.99 2.11
CA LEU A 246 22.72 18.07 3.42
C LEU A 246 23.16 16.71 3.93
N LEU A 247 22.29 15.70 3.84
CA LEU A 247 22.63 14.35 4.29
C LEU A 247 23.83 13.80 3.49
N THR A 248 23.87 13.99 2.17
CA THR A 248 25.00 13.59 1.33
C THR A 248 26.27 14.34 1.69
N ARG A 249 26.24 15.68 1.71
CA ARG A 249 27.43 16.50 2.00
C ARG A 249 28.03 16.18 3.36
N ILE A 250 27.20 16.06 4.40
CA ILE A 250 27.68 15.75 5.75
C ILE A 250 28.20 14.30 5.83
N SER A 251 27.62 13.36 5.07
CA SER A 251 28.11 11.97 5.01
C SER A 251 29.44 11.81 4.27
N GLU A 252 29.70 12.66 3.27
CA GLU A 252 30.95 12.67 2.51
C GLU A 252 32.06 13.50 3.18
N ASP A 253 31.70 14.31 4.18
CA ASP A 253 32.65 15.11 4.94
C ASP A 253 33.63 14.21 5.71
N THR A 254 34.92 14.51 5.57
CA THR A 254 36.00 13.68 6.11
C THR A 254 36.34 14.01 7.57
N SER A 255 35.81 15.11 8.10
CA SER A 255 36.01 15.55 9.50
C SER A 255 35.49 14.50 10.49
N LYS A 256 36.08 14.52 11.68
CA LYS A 256 35.69 13.59 12.74
C LYS A 256 34.28 13.92 13.24
N GLU A 257 33.98 15.20 13.34
CA GLU A 257 32.73 15.77 13.82
C GLU A 257 31.56 15.35 12.91
N ALA A 258 31.72 15.43 11.59
CA ALA A 258 30.68 15.00 10.64
C ALA A 258 30.43 13.49 10.68
N LYS A 259 31.49 12.68 10.77
CA LYS A 259 31.38 11.22 10.91
C LYS A 259 30.65 10.83 12.20
N GLU A 260 30.97 11.49 13.32
CA GLU A 260 30.30 11.27 14.60
C GLU A 260 28.83 11.70 14.55
N PHE A 261 28.56 12.85 13.94
CA PHE A 261 27.20 13.36 13.73
C PHE A 261 26.34 12.39 12.92
N ILE A 262 26.81 11.94 11.75
CA ILE A 262 26.07 11.01 10.89
C ILE A 262 25.85 9.67 11.57
N LYS A 263 26.87 9.14 12.27
CA LYS A 263 26.71 7.91 13.07
C LYS A 263 25.63 8.08 14.14
N SER A 264 25.62 9.19 14.85
CA SER A 264 24.58 9.48 15.86
C SER A 264 23.20 9.64 15.23
N PHE A 265 23.11 10.35 14.11
CA PHE A 265 21.88 10.57 13.34
C PHE A 265 21.23 9.25 12.90
N HIS A 266 22.01 8.34 12.30
CA HIS A 266 21.51 7.02 11.92
C HIS A 266 21.16 6.14 13.13
N ARG A 267 21.95 6.21 14.22
CA ARG A 267 21.66 5.48 15.46
C ARG A 267 20.30 5.88 16.03
N ILE A 268 19.97 7.18 16.03
CA ILE A 268 18.68 7.68 16.51
C ILE A 268 17.53 7.16 15.63
N ARG A 269 17.68 7.22 14.30
CA ARG A 269 16.69 6.64 13.36
C ARG A 269 16.46 5.17 13.64
N GLU A 270 17.53 4.40 13.77
CA GLU A 270 17.48 2.97 14.05
C GLU A 270 16.81 2.68 15.39
N GLU A 271 17.13 3.44 16.44
CA GLU A 271 16.52 3.31 17.76
C GLU A 271 15.00 3.53 17.72
N ILE A 272 14.55 4.60 17.06
CA ILE A 272 13.12 4.89 16.84
C ILE A 272 12.43 3.75 16.09
N ILE A 273 13.04 3.28 15.00
CA ILE A 273 12.49 2.18 14.19
C ILE A 273 12.41 0.90 15.01
N ARG A 274 13.49 0.49 15.69
CA ARG A 274 13.50 -0.75 16.48
C ARG A 274 12.52 -0.69 17.65
N ASN A 275 12.34 0.47 18.28
CA ASN A 275 11.31 0.67 19.31
C ASN A 275 9.89 0.56 18.73
N THR A 276 9.66 1.13 17.55
CA THR A 276 8.38 1.02 16.83
C THR A 276 8.06 -0.43 16.44
N ILE A 277 9.06 -1.21 16.02
CA ILE A 277 8.87 -2.62 15.68
C ILE A 277 8.46 -3.45 16.90
N LYS A 278 9.01 -3.14 18.07
CA LYS A 278 8.62 -3.80 19.33
C LYS A 278 7.20 -3.46 19.75
N ASN A 279 6.72 -2.25 19.46
CA ASN A 279 5.36 -1.80 19.77
C ASN A 279 4.73 -1.07 18.56
N PRO A 280 4.19 -1.80 17.58
CA PRO A 280 3.80 -1.20 16.31
C PRO A 280 2.39 -0.60 16.29
N GLN A 281 1.62 -0.75 17.38
CA GLN A 281 0.22 -0.30 17.47
C GLN A 281 0.06 1.18 17.18
N GLU A 282 0.99 2.02 17.68
CA GLU A 282 0.97 3.45 17.43
C GLU A 282 1.22 3.80 15.96
N LEU A 283 2.11 3.07 15.28
CA LEU A 283 2.34 3.26 13.85
C LEU A 283 1.13 2.80 13.01
N ILE A 284 0.50 1.67 13.38
CA ILE A 284 -0.73 1.21 12.71
C ILE A 284 -1.81 2.28 12.84
N ARG A 285 -2.03 2.83 14.05
CA ARG A 285 -3.00 3.91 14.28
C ARG A 285 -2.67 5.12 13.42
N TRP A 286 -1.42 5.57 13.45
CA TRP A 286 -0.93 6.70 12.66
C TRP A 286 -1.22 6.52 11.15
N PHE A 287 -1.06 5.31 10.60
CA PHE A 287 -1.40 5.04 9.19
C PHE A 287 -2.88 5.25 8.83
N TYR A 288 -3.79 5.19 9.80
CA TYR A 288 -5.20 5.48 9.61
C TYR A 288 -5.53 6.96 9.85
N GLU A 289 -4.99 7.55 10.90
CA GLU A 289 -5.29 8.94 11.32
C GLU A 289 -4.72 9.97 10.33
N GLU A 290 -3.51 9.71 9.80
CA GLU A 290 -2.81 10.64 8.89
C GLU A 290 -3.13 10.40 7.39
N GLN A 291 -4.27 9.77 7.10
CA GLN A 291 -4.72 9.59 5.72
C GLN A 291 -5.24 10.89 5.12
N GLY A 292 -4.79 11.21 3.90
CA GLY A 292 -5.34 12.33 3.14
C GLY A 292 -6.82 12.12 2.80
N ILE A 293 -7.60 13.21 2.83
CA ILE A 293 -9.08 13.18 2.70
C ILE A 293 -9.59 12.36 1.52
N ARG A 294 -8.97 12.50 0.34
CA ARG A 294 -9.38 11.79 -0.89
C ARG A 294 -9.03 10.28 -0.88
N ARG A 295 -8.25 9.83 0.10
CA ARG A 295 -7.69 8.48 0.21
C ARG A 295 -8.10 7.79 1.51
N PHE A 296 -8.96 8.42 2.31
CA PHE A 296 -9.42 7.85 3.56
C PHE A 296 -10.15 6.53 3.30
N ASP A 297 -9.76 5.51 4.07
CA ASP A 297 -10.42 4.23 4.11
C ASP A 297 -10.12 3.49 5.43
N ALA A 298 -11.17 2.89 5.99
CA ALA A 298 -11.17 2.14 7.25
C ALA A 298 -11.15 0.61 7.04
N ALA A 299 -10.77 0.14 5.84
CA ALA A 299 -10.58 -1.29 5.54
C ALA A 299 -9.71 -2.00 6.59
N ASN A 300 -9.93 -3.30 6.74
CA ASN A 300 -8.99 -4.18 7.41
C ASN A 300 -7.68 -4.19 6.61
N ARG A 301 -6.54 -3.87 7.22
CA ARG A 301 -5.27 -3.75 6.49
C ARG A 301 -4.18 -4.67 6.97
N PHE A 302 -3.49 -5.25 6.00
CA PHE A 302 -2.18 -5.82 6.20
C PHE A 302 -1.14 -4.78 5.74
N PHE A 303 -0.44 -4.15 6.68
CA PHE A 303 0.63 -3.21 6.36
C PHE A 303 1.94 -3.95 6.12
N LEU A 304 2.57 -3.72 4.96
CA LEU A 304 3.93 -4.16 4.68
C LEU A 304 4.84 -2.93 4.66
N VAL A 305 5.63 -2.75 5.72
CA VAL A 305 6.52 -1.60 5.88
C VAL A 305 7.94 -1.98 5.48
N LEU A 306 8.45 -1.37 4.41
CA LEU A 306 9.79 -1.62 3.91
C LEU A 306 10.78 -0.58 4.44
N ILE A 307 11.91 -1.05 4.98
CA ILE A 307 12.92 -0.21 5.64
C ILE A 307 14.31 -0.66 5.23
N ASP A 308 15.09 0.22 4.61
CA ASP A 308 16.53 0.08 4.49
C ASP A 308 17.20 0.92 5.59
N LEU A 309 17.75 0.27 6.62
CA LEU A 309 18.31 0.96 7.80
C LEU A 309 19.56 1.78 7.46
N LYS A 310 20.31 1.36 6.44
CA LYS A 310 21.51 2.09 5.98
C LYS A 310 21.12 3.31 5.17
N ASN A 311 20.07 3.20 4.34
CA ASN A 311 19.59 4.30 3.53
C ASN A 311 18.06 4.27 3.42
N MET A 312 17.38 4.91 4.39
CA MET A 312 15.92 4.95 4.44
C MET A 312 15.30 5.52 3.16
N GLU A 313 16.01 6.43 2.50
CA GLU A 313 15.53 7.17 1.33
C GLU A 313 15.50 6.27 0.09
N ASP A 314 16.20 5.13 0.17
CA ASP A 314 16.25 4.07 -0.82
C ASP A 314 15.37 2.85 -0.48
N SER A 315 14.55 2.92 0.59
CA SER A 315 13.64 1.83 0.99
C SER A 315 12.69 1.42 -0.15
N TRP A 316 12.40 2.32 -1.09
CA TRP A 316 11.60 2.01 -2.28
C TRP A 316 12.21 0.92 -3.15
N LYS A 317 13.54 0.77 -3.17
CA LYS A 317 14.24 -0.28 -3.91
C LYS A 317 13.95 -1.68 -3.36
N LEU A 318 13.49 -1.80 -2.12
CA LEU A 318 13.12 -3.09 -1.52
C LEU A 318 11.89 -3.69 -2.18
N LYS A 319 11.00 -2.88 -2.78
CA LYS A 319 9.80 -3.37 -3.50
C LYS A 319 10.12 -4.32 -4.66
N ARG A 320 11.33 -4.22 -5.23
CA ARG A 320 11.82 -5.10 -6.31
C ARG A 320 12.77 -6.20 -5.82
N ASN A 321 12.98 -6.35 -4.52
CA ASN A 321 13.82 -7.41 -3.95
C ASN A 321 12.99 -8.68 -3.69
N LYS A 322 12.71 -9.43 -4.77
CA LYS A 322 11.88 -10.66 -4.75
C LYS A 322 12.27 -11.61 -3.63
N LYS A 323 13.56 -11.94 -3.52
CA LYS A 323 14.06 -12.96 -2.58
C LYS A 323 13.83 -12.55 -1.13
N LEU A 324 14.13 -11.30 -0.79
CA LEU A 324 13.94 -10.78 0.57
C LEU A 324 12.46 -10.75 0.93
N LEU A 325 11.62 -10.18 0.05
CA LEU A 325 10.18 -10.03 0.28
C LEU A 325 9.51 -11.39 0.44
N HIS A 326 9.71 -12.30 -0.53
CA HIS A 326 9.09 -13.62 -0.52
C HIS A 326 9.47 -14.41 0.73
N GLY A 327 10.76 -14.45 1.11
CA GLY A 327 11.20 -15.15 2.31
C GLY A 327 10.54 -14.62 3.57
N LYS A 328 10.54 -13.29 3.76
CA LYS A 328 9.99 -12.66 4.97
C LYS A 328 8.46 -12.73 5.05
N ILE A 329 7.75 -12.60 3.93
CA ILE A 329 6.29 -12.76 3.87
C ILE A 329 5.92 -14.20 4.25
N LYS A 330 6.60 -15.18 3.64
CA LYS A 330 6.40 -16.61 3.96
C LYS A 330 6.67 -16.89 5.43
N ASP A 331 7.83 -16.48 5.95
CA ASP A 331 8.20 -16.69 7.36
C ASP A 331 7.17 -16.08 8.31
N PHE A 332 6.64 -14.88 8.00
CA PHE A 332 5.63 -14.24 8.83
C PHE A 332 4.33 -15.05 8.86
N LEU A 333 3.82 -15.44 7.69
CA LEU A 333 2.54 -16.17 7.60
C LEU A 333 2.64 -17.57 8.22
N ASP A 334 3.74 -18.29 7.99
CA ASP A 334 3.99 -19.61 8.59
C ASP A 334 4.06 -19.56 10.12
N ASN A 335 4.64 -18.50 10.69
CA ASN A 335 4.74 -18.36 12.15
C ASN A 335 3.46 -17.85 12.81
N ASN A 336 2.45 -17.47 12.03
CA ASN A 336 1.21 -16.85 12.51
C ASN A 336 -0.05 -17.57 12.00
N MET A 337 0.04 -18.86 11.64
CA MET A 337 -1.09 -19.63 11.10
C MET A 337 -2.32 -19.59 12.01
N ASP A 338 -2.14 -19.65 13.33
CA ASP A 338 -3.21 -19.65 14.34
C ASP A 338 -3.41 -18.25 14.98
N MET A 339 -3.19 -17.18 14.20
CA MET A 339 -3.32 -15.81 14.70
C MET A 339 -4.75 -15.53 15.21
N ASP A 340 -4.83 -15.02 16.44
CA ASP A 340 -6.08 -14.53 17.02
C ASP A 340 -6.39 -13.12 16.45
N PHE A 341 -7.32 -13.07 15.50
CA PHE A 341 -7.69 -11.83 14.79
C PHE A 341 -8.29 -10.77 15.72
N GLU A 342 -8.90 -11.14 16.85
CA GLU A 342 -9.41 -10.14 17.80
C GLU A 342 -8.29 -9.27 18.40
N LYS A 343 -7.04 -9.79 18.45
CA LYS A 343 -5.87 -9.00 18.87
C LYS A 343 -5.40 -7.99 17.83
N LEU A 344 -5.89 -8.08 16.59
CA LEU A 344 -5.58 -7.13 15.52
C LEU A 344 -6.52 -5.93 15.51
N LYS A 345 -7.54 -5.94 16.37
CA LYS A 345 -8.52 -4.86 16.46
C LYS A 345 -7.83 -3.58 16.90
N ILE A 346 -8.05 -2.51 16.15
CA ILE A 346 -7.53 -1.18 16.44
C ILE A 346 -8.63 -0.14 16.32
N SER A 347 -8.61 0.82 17.24
CA SER A 347 -9.42 2.04 17.16
C SER A 347 -8.53 3.23 16.85
N PHE A 348 -9.02 4.11 16.00
CA PHE A 348 -8.33 5.30 15.53
C PHE A 348 -9.32 6.43 15.27
N ASP A 349 -8.85 7.67 15.37
CA ASP A 349 -9.68 8.85 15.13
C ASP A 349 -9.41 9.43 13.75
N TRP A 350 -10.46 9.73 13.00
CA TRP A 350 -10.34 10.41 11.73
C TRP A 350 -11.41 11.48 11.60
N GLN A 351 -10.98 12.74 11.50
CA GLN A 351 -11.83 13.91 11.67
C GLN A 351 -12.57 13.84 13.02
N ASP A 352 -13.88 14.07 13.05
CA ASP A 352 -14.68 14.09 14.26
C ASP A 352 -15.31 12.71 14.60
N ARG A 353 -14.73 11.61 14.11
CA ARG A 353 -15.26 10.26 14.27
C ARG A 353 -14.18 9.25 14.65
N THR A 354 -14.53 8.37 15.59
CA THR A 354 -13.72 7.20 15.94
C THR A 354 -14.18 6.00 15.11
N TYR A 355 -13.21 5.31 14.52
CA TYR A 355 -13.40 4.10 13.74
C TYR A 355 -12.80 2.90 14.46
N THR A 356 -13.24 1.70 14.10
CA THR A 356 -12.65 0.45 14.58
C THR A 356 -12.50 -0.50 13.40
N THR A 357 -11.31 -1.07 13.26
CA THR A 357 -10.94 -1.96 12.16
C THR A 357 -9.97 -3.02 12.66
N TYR A 358 -9.56 -3.92 11.78
CA TYR A 358 -8.56 -4.95 12.08
C TYR A 358 -7.32 -4.74 11.24
N ALA A 359 -6.17 -4.63 11.87
CA ALA A 359 -4.93 -4.37 11.16
C ALA A 359 -3.74 -5.14 11.74
N THR A 360 -2.88 -5.58 10.84
CA THR A 360 -1.60 -6.21 11.17
C THR A 360 -0.49 -5.56 10.36
N ILE A 361 0.75 -5.81 10.77
CA ILE A 361 1.92 -5.16 10.20
C ILE A 361 3.11 -6.11 10.14
N LEU A 362 3.78 -6.12 8.99
CA LEU A 362 5.04 -6.79 8.76
C LEU A 362 6.10 -5.77 8.37
N PHE A 363 7.20 -5.74 9.11
CA PHE A 363 8.38 -4.94 8.78
C PHE A 363 9.39 -5.78 7.99
N ILE A 364 9.78 -5.28 6.82
CA ILE A 364 10.85 -5.84 5.99
C ILE A 364 12.06 -4.94 6.15
N ILE A 365 13.05 -5.41 6.91
CA ILE A 365 14.25 -4.65 7.22
C ILE A 365 15.40 -5.17 6.39
N LYS A 366 16.10 -4.25 5.72
CA LYS A 366 17.44 -4.47 5.19
C LYS A 366 18.44 -3.78 6.12
N GLU A 367 19.34 -4.58 6.66
CA GLU A 367 20.41 -4.15 7.59
C GLU A 367 21.62 -3.58 6.86
#